data_AF-A0A3Q0IS62-F1
#
_entry.id   AF-A0A3Q0IS62-F1
#
_cell.length_a   1.000
_cell.length_b   1.000
_cell.length_c   1.000
_cell.angle_alpha   90.00
_cell.angle_beta   90.00
_cell.angle_gamma   90.00
#
_symmetry.space_group_name_H-M   'P 1'
#
loop_
_entity.id
_entity.type
_entity.pdbx_description
1 polymer ?
#
loop_
_entity_poly.entity_id
_entity_poly.type
_entity_poly.pdbx_seq_one_letter_code
_entity_poly.pdbx_strand_id
1 'polypeptide(L)'
;MMSSPWAVVLVAGYFALTVSGFIKEFPESEIEAAFKKHKIVPDLIQEAPKKFLYVKYRSPKSVYYVRLGTDLHPLQVDEEPEDIEWESEPGAYYTLLHLGPNANGYQKEWNEANFLHYAKVNILGNDWKHSGHLLAEYVGSRPFPEFGAPYYVYLLYKQPKLIDFKETHDVDD
;
A
#
# COMPACT_ATOMS: atom_id res chain seq x y z
N MET A 1 28.28 2.49 25.10
CA MET A 1 28.39 1.11 24.59
C MET A 1 27.14 0.84 23.78
N MET A 2 27.29 0.41 22.52
CA MET A 2 26.16 0.27 21.59
C MET A 2 25.56 -1.14 21.68
N SER A 3 24.24 -1.22 21.74
CA SER A 3 23.47 -2.43 21.40
C SER A 3 22.06 -2.04 20.98
N SER A 4 21.85 -1.84 19.67
CA SER A 4 20.52 -1.98 19.04
C SER A 4 20.00 -3.41 19.29
N PRO A 5 18.68 -3.72 19.30
CA PRO A 5 17.76 -3.54 18.16
C PRO A 5 16.40 -2.92 18.61
N TRP A 6 15.32 -2.78 17.82
CA TRP A 6 14.96 -3.40 16.53
C TRP A 6 14.16 -2.44 15.62
N ALA A 7 14.20 -2.69 14.32
CA ALA A 7 13.03 -2.59 13.43
C ALA A 7 12.91 -3.95 12.72
N VAL A 8 11.75 -4.62 12.78
CA VAL A 8 11.58 -5.96 12.18
C VAL A 8 10.86 -5.85 10.86
N VAL A 9 11.66 -5.79 9.81
CA VAL A 9 11.22 -5.98 8.45
C VAL A 9 12.41 -6.61 7.68
N LEU A 10 12.17 -7.47 6.68
CA LEU A 10 13.16 -8.45 6.21
C LEU A 10 13.48 -8.40 4.71
N VAL A 11 14.79 -8.28 4.42
CA VAL A 11 15.39 -8.49 3.09
C VAL A 11 16.17 -9.81 3.06
N ALA A 12 15.91 -10.64 2.05
CA ALA A 12 16.84 -11.66 1.58
C ALA A 12 17.01 -11.49 0.07
N GLY A 13 18.13 -10.91 -0.35
CA GLY A 13 18.48 -10.84 -1.76
C GLY A 13 18.84 -12.23 -2.28
N TYR A 14 18.14 -12.69 -3.31
CA TYR A 14 18.62 -13.80 -4.14
C TYR A 14 18.34 -13.53 -5.61
N PHE A 15 19.37 -13.71 -6.42
CA PHE A 15 19.28 -13.63 -7.88
C PHE A 15 18.35 -14.75 -8.39
N ALA A 16 17.30 -14.37 -9.13
CA ALA A 16 16.58 -15.27 -10.01
C ALA A 16 16.37 -14.57 -11.35
N LEU A 17 17.19 -14.94 -12.34
CA LEU A 17 16.91 -14.65 -13.74
C LEU A 17 15.79 -15.58 -14.21
N THR A 18 14.54 -15.21 -13.92
CA THR A 18 13.36 -15.85 -14.49
C THR A 18 12.56 -14.85 -15.30
N VAL A 19 12.77 -14.97 -16.62
CA VAL A 19 11.91 -14.55 -17.73
C VAL A 19 10.43 -14.53 -17.35
N SER A 20 9.71 -13.48 -17.75
CA SER A 20 8.24 -13.37 -17.89
C SER A 20 7.40 -14.46 -17.19
N GLY A 21 6.86 -14.13 -16.01
CA GLY A 21 5.77 -14.87 -15.39
C GLY A 21 6.22 -15.88 -14.33
N PHE A 22 6.18 -15.44 -13.08
CA PHE A 22 5.58 -16.18 -11.96
C PHE A 22 5.47 -15.21 -10.79
N ILE A 23 4.35 -14.51 -10.74
CA ILE A 23 3.94 -13.83 -9.53
C ILE A 23 3.69 -14.93 -8.48
N LYS A 24 4.42 -14.92 -7.36
CA LYS A 24 4.20 -15.89 -6.29
C LYS A 24 2.87 -15.55 -5.60
N GLU A 25 1.86 -16.37 -5.83
CA GLU A 25 0.62 -16.28 -5.06
C GLU A 25 0.90 -16.54 -3.57
N PHE A 26 0.39 -15.64 -2.73
CA PHE A 26 0.39 -15.79 -1.28
C PHE A 26 -0.91 -16.49 -0.85
N PRO A 27 -0.86 -17.61 -0.11
CA PRO A 27 -2.05 -18.26 0.43
C PRO A 27 -2.87 -17.31 1.32
N GLU A 28 -4.19 -17.44 1.32
CA GLU A 28 -5.12 -16.65 2.17
C GLU A 28 -4.68 -16.67 3.66
N SER A 29 -4.19 -17.81 4.15
CA SER A 29 -3.67 -17.93 5.52
C SER A 29 -2.35 -17.20 5.78
N GLU A 30 -1.48 -17.01 4.77
CA GLU A 30 -0.25 -16.20 4.89
C GLU A 30 -0.63 -14.71 4.96
N ILE A 31 -1.59 -14.29 4.13
CA ILE A 31 -2.14 -12.92 4.13
C ILE A 31 -2.83 -12.62 5.46
N GLU A 32 -3.73 -13.49 5.91
CA GLU A 32 -4.44 -13.33 7.19
C GLU A 32 -3.47 -13.27 8.38
N ALA A 33 -2.47 -14.15 8.42
CA ALA A 33 -1.44 -14.15 9.45
C ALA A 33 -0.65 -12.83 9.47
N ALA A 34 -0.31 -12.27 8.30
CA ALA A 34 0.38 -10.99 8.22
C ALA A 34 -0.50 -9.82 8.70
N PHE A 35 -1.76 -9.75 8.26
CA PHE A 35 -2.71 -8.70 8.67
C PHE A 35 -2.94 -8.70 10.18
N LYS A 36 -3.05 -9.88 10.80
CA LYS A 36 -3.13 -10.03 12.27
C LYS A 36 -1.82 -9.70 12.98
N LYS A 37 -0.68 -10.18 12.47
CA LYS A 37 0.67 -9.93 13.04
C LYS A 37 0.99 -8.43 13.14
N HIS A 38 0.62 -7.68 12.10
CA HIS A 38 0.85 -6.23 12.03
C HIS A 38 -0.31 -5.40 12.61
N LYS A 39 -1.32 -6.05 13.23
CA LYS A 39 -2.53 -5.45 13.82
C LYS A 39 -3.44 -4.66 12.88
N ILE A 40 -3.21 -4.74 11.57
CA ILE A 40 -4.12 -4.19 10.55
C ILE A 40 -5.52 -4.77 10.76
N VAL A 41 -5.60 -6.05 11.16
CA VAL A 41 -6.76 -6.64 11.85
C VAL A 41 -6.46 -6.74 13.35
N PRO A 42 -7.32 -6.22 14.26
CA PRO A 42 -8.60 -5.55 14.02
C PRO A 42 -8.52 -4.02 13.92
N ASP A 43 -7.33 -3.41 14.08
CA ASP A 43 -7.21 -1.98 14.41
C ASP A 43 -7.55 -1.04 13.24
N LEU A 44 -7.46 -1.51 11.99
CA LEU A 44 -7.84 -0.76 10.78
C LEU A 44 -9.02 -1.41 10.02
N ILE A 45 -9.01 -2.72 9.85
CA ILE A 45 -10.11 -3.48 9.22
C ILE A 45 -10.47 -4.71 10.06
N GLN A 46 -11.73 -5.15 9.97
CA GLN A 46 -12.23 -6.28 10.77
C GLN A 46 -11.83 -7.66 10.22
N GLU A 47 -11.60 -7.77 8.91
CA GLU A 47 -11.26 -9.02 8.22
C GLU A 47 -10.10 -8.80 7.24
N ALA A 48 -9.22 -9.79 7.09
CA ALA A 48 -8.11 -9.73 6.15
C ALA A 48 -8.59 -10.01 4.70
N PRO A 49 -7.94 -9.42 3.67
CA PRO A 49 -8.26 -9.72 2.28
C PRO A 49 -7.84 -11.14 1.90
N LYS A 50 -8.62 -11.77 1.02
CA LYS A 50 -8.41 -13.16 0.57
C LYS A 50 -7.44 -13.32 -0.59
N LYS A 51 -7.19 -12.24 -1.32
CA LYS A 51 -6.28 -12.17 -2.46
C LYS A 51 -5.19 -11.13 -2.19
N PHE A 52 -3.99 -11.40 -2.66
CA PHE A 52 -2.87 -10.48 -2.55
C PHE A 52 -2.88 -9.45 -3.70
N LEU A 53 -2.50 -8.20 -3.41
CA LEU A 53 -2.35 -7.12 -4.38
C LEU A 53 -0.86 -6.93 -4.70
N TYR A 54 -0.48 -7.05 -5.97
CA TYR A 54 0.93 -6.95 -6.36
C TYR A 54 1.28 -5.51 -6.68
N VAL A 55 2.08 -4.88 -5.83
CA VAL A 55 2.57 -3.50 -6.01
C VAL A 55 4.06 -3.53 -6.31
N LYS A 56 4.46 -2.89 -7.41
CA LYS A 56 5.83 -2.87 -7.95
C LYS A 56 6.35 -1.43 -8.01
N TYR A 57 7.49 -1.17 -7.37
CA TYR A 57 8.21 0.11 -7.47
C TYR A 57 9.48 -0.07 -8.30
N ARG A 58 9.94 0.99 -8.97
CA ARG A 58 11.22 1.01 -9.70
C ARG A 58 12.04 2.23 -9.33
N SER A 59 13.31 2.02 -9.05
CA SER A 59 14.34 3.07 -9.13
C SER A 59 15.21 2.84 -10.38
N PRO A 60 16.02 3.82 -10.81
CA PRO A 60 16.95 3.65 -11.94
C PRO A 60 17.95 2.48 -11.80
N LYS A 61 18.08 1.90 -10.60
CA LYS A 61 19.05 0.83 -10.30
C LYS A 61 18.42 -0.50 -9.88
N SER A 62 17.12 -0.56 -9.58
CA SER A 62 16.48 -1.75 -8.97
C SER A 62 14.95 -1.72 -9.10
N VAL A 63 14.34 -2.91 -9.04
CA VAL A 63 12.88 -3.09 -8.92
C VAL A 63 12.58 -3.67 -7.54
N TYR A 64 11.52 -3.18 -6.90
CA TYR A 64 11.09 -3.61 -5.58
C TYR A 64 9.62 -4.05 -5.65
N TYR A 65 9.26 -5.03 -4.82
CA TYR A 65 7.90 -5.54 -4.73
C TYR A 65 7.43 -5.42 -3.29
N VAL A 66 6.24 -4.83 -3.09
CA VAL A 66 5.58 -4.90 -1.79
C VAL A 66 5.18 -6.35 -1.52
N ARG A 67 5.44 -6.81 -0.30
CA ARG A 67 5.11 -8.14 0.21
C ARG A 67 4.60 -8.02 1.64
N LEU A 68 4.10 -9.13 2.19
CA LEU A 68 3.51 -9.23 3.53
C LEU A 68 4.51 -8.88 4.66
N GLY A 69 4.71 -7.58 4.90
CA GLY A 69 5.68 -7.05 5.86
C GLY A 69 7.13 -7.09 5.34
N THR A 70 7.37 -6.66 4.10
CA THR A 70 8.72 -6.32 3.58
C THR A 70 8.94 -4.82 3.62
N ASP A 71 10.15 -4.39 3.98
CA ASP A 71 10.54 -3.00 4.10
C ASP A 71 11.09 -2.48 2.80
N LEU A 72 10.64 -1.27 2.50
CA LEU A 72 11.18 -0.43 1.46
C LEU A 72 11.72 0.81 2.15
N HIS A 73 12.93 1.21 1.77
CA HIS A 73 13.52 2.46 2.23
C HIS A 73 12.66 3.64 1.71
N PRO A 74 12.45 4.74 2.46
CA PRO A 74 11.56 5.83 2.02
C PRO A 74 11.80 6.30 0.57
N LEU A 75 13.07 6.49 0.16
CA LEU A 75 13.46 6.84 -1.22
C LEU A 75 13.09 5.80 -2.31
N GLN A 76 12.61 4.62 -1.96
CA GLN A 76 12.12 3.59 -2.90
C GLN A 76 10.60 3.71 -3.14
N VAL A 77 9.91 4.49 -2.30
CA VAL A 77 8.45 4.65 -2.23
C VAL A 77 8.05 6.13 -2.07
N ASP A 78 8.95 7.05 -2.42
CA ASP A 78 8.70 8.50 -2.36
C ASP A 78 7.80 8.96 -3.52
N GLU A 79 7.86 8.23 -4.65
CA GLU A 79 7.02 8.35 -5.84
C GLU A 79 5.99 7.21 -5.90
N GLU A 80 4.95 7.35 -6.73
CA GLU A 80 3.93 6.31 -6.93
C GLU A 80 4.51 4.98 -7.46
N PRO A 81 3.83 3.84 -7.24
CA PRO A 81 4.23 2.56 -7.84
C PRO A 81 4.44 2.63 -9.36
N GLU A 82 5.39 1.87 -9.88
CA GLU A 82 5.47 1.64 -11.32
C GLU A 82 4.21 0.94 -11.83
N ASP A 83 3.70 -0.02 -11.06
CA ASP A 83 2.62 -0.91 -11.46
C ASP A 83 1.88 -1.51 -10.26
N ILE A 84 0.60 -1.82 -10.47
CA ILE A 84 -0.28 -2.43 -9.47
C ILE A 84 -1.18 -3.45 -10.19
N GLU A 85 -1.02 -4.73 -9.85
CA GLU A 85 -1.63 -5.85 -10.56
C GLU A 85 -2.55 -6.68 -9.64
N TRP A 86 -3.75 -7.02 -10.13
CA TRP A 86 -4.70 -7.96 -9.51
C TRP A 86 -5.56 -8.67 -10.56
N GLU A 87 -6.20 -9.77 -10.15
CA GLU A 87 -7.24 -10.43 -10.95
C GLU A 87 -8.55 -9.63 -10.87
N SER A 88 -8.93 -8.98 -11.98
CA SER A 88 -10.14 -8.17 -12.08
C SER A 88 -11.28 -8.89 -12.82
N GLU A 89 -12.52 -8.66 -12.40
CA GLU A 89 -13.70 -9.08 -13.16
C GLU A 89 -13.98 -8.12 -14.34
N PRO A 90 -14.38 -8.63 -15.53
CA PRO A 90 -14.70 -7.78 -16.68
C PRO A 90 -15.79 -6.74 -16.38
N GLY A 91 -15.48 -5.47 -16.61
CA GLY A 91 -16.42 -4.35 -16.38
C GLY A 91 -16.68 -4.00 -14.90
N ALA A 92 -15.98 -4.63 -13.95
CA ALA A 92 -16.05 -4.23 -12.56
C ALA A 92 -15.22 -2.96 -12.29
N TYR A 93 -15.63 -2.21 -11.27
CA TYR A 93 -14.92 -1.02 -10.78
C TYR A 93 -14.23 -1.33 -9.45
N TYR A 94 -13.09 -0.69 -9.19
CA TYR A 94 -12.30 -0.89 -7.98
C TYR A 94 -11.88 0.44 -7.32
N THR A 95 -11.79 0.39 -6.00
CA THR A 95 -11.17 1.42 -5.15
C THR A 95 -9.84 0.90 -4.62
N LEU A 96 -8.77 1.65 -4.80
CA LEU A 96 -7.46 1.43 -4.19
C LEU A 96 -7.18 2.52 -3.15
N LEU A 97 -6.80 2.10 -1.95
CA LEU A 97 -6.38 2.97 -0.85
C LEU A 97 -4.94 2.63 -0.45
N HIS A 98 -4.15 3.65 -0.14
CA HIS A 98 -2.89 3.52 0.59
C HIS A 98 -2.99 4.26 1.93
N LEU A 99 -2.73 3.54 3.03
CA LEU A 99 -2.92 4.03 4.39
C LEU A 99 -1.66 3.76 5.23
N GLY A 100 -1.35 4.65 6.17
CA GLY A 100 -0.23 4.49 7.10
C GLY A 100 -0.05 5.69 8.03
N PRO A 101 1.07 5.77 8.77
CA PRO A 101 1.37 6.92 9.60
C PRO A 101 1.76 8.13 8.74
N ASN A 102 1.13 9.26 9.07
CA ASN A 102 1.28 10.55 8.43
C ASN A 102 2.76 10.96 8.20
N ALA A 103 3.06 11.49 7.02
CA ALA A 103 4.38 11.94 6.59
C ALA A 103 4.75 13.39 6.98
N ASN A 104 3.84 14.19 7.54
CA ASN A 104 4.09 15.60 7.89
C ASN A 104 4.55 15.82 9.34
N GLY A 105 5.58 15.09 9.76
CA GLY A 105 6.05 15.07 11.16
C GLY A 105 6.54 16.42 11.70
N TYR A 106 5.64 17.16 12.37
CA TYR A 106 5.96 18.26 13.30
C TYR A 106 5.03 18.35 14.53
N GLN A 107 3.81 17.80 14.48
CA GLN A 107 2.85 17.92 15.58
C GLN A 107 2.29 16.56 16.02
N LYS A 108 2.53 16.22 17.30
CA LYS A 108 2.10 14.96 17.92
C LYS A 108 0.58 14.75 17.93
N GLU A 109 -0.17 15.85 17.81
CA GLU A 109 -1.64 15.89 17.76
C GLU A 109 -2.21 15.47 16.38
N TRP A 110 -1.40 15.49 15.30
CA TRP A 110 -1.81 15.14 13.94
C TRP A 110 -1.35 13.74 13.50
N ASN A 111 -0.96 12.91 14.48
CA ASN A 111 -0.64 11.50 14.30
C ASN A 111 -1.94 10.69 14.18
N GLU A 112 -2.72 10.97 13.14
CA GLU A 112 -3.75 10.04 12.69
C GLU A 112 -3.05 8.74 12.28
N ALA A 113 -3.40 7.63 12.93
CA ALA A 113 -2.72 6.35 12.74
C ALA A 113 -2.87 5.78 11.31
N ASN A 114 -3.79 6.34 10.52
CA ASN A 114 -4.19 5.88 9.20
C ASN A 114 -4.39 7.06 8.23
N PHE A 115 -3.38 7.90 8.08
CA PHE A 115 -3.35 8.96 7.06
C PHE A 115 -3.52 8.36 5.66
N LEU A 116 -4.27 9.06 4.79
CA LEU A 116 -4.57 8.62 3.42
C LEU A 116 -3.46 9.04 2.47
N HIS A 117 -2.47 8.18 2.30
CA HIS A 117 -1.32 8.40 1.41
C HIS A 117 -1.66 8.34 -0.08
N TYR A 118 -2.78 7.72 -0.45
CA TYR A 118 -3.28 7.65 -1.82
C TYR A 118 -4.72 7.14 -1.84
N ALA A 119 -5.57 7.68 -2.71
CA ALA A 119 -6.87 7.10 -2.98
C ALA A 119 -7.25 7.27 -4.45
N LYS A 120 -7.51 6.15 -5.14
CA LYS A 120 -8.07 6.13 -6.49
C LYS A 120 -9.29 5.23 -6.54
N VAL A 121 -10.38 5.75 -7.08
CA VAL A 121 -11.71 5.12 -7.13
C VAL A 121 -12.15 4.94 -8.58
N ASN A 122 -13.20 4.15 -8.81
CA ASN A 122 -13.76 3.89 -10.13
C ASN A 122 -12.73 3.31 -11.14
N ILE A 123 -11.69 2.63 -10.66
CA ILE A 123 -10.70 1.98 -11.53
C ILE A 123 -11.39 0.86 -12.30
N LEU A 124 -11.35 0.90 -13.63
CA LEU A 124 -12.01 -0.09 -14.49
C LEU A 124 -11.13 -1.33 -14.67
N GLY A 125 -11.66 -2.50 -14.29
CA GLY A 125 -10.91 -3.76 -14.39
C GLY A 125 -9.63 -3.72 -13.55
N ASN A 126 -8.48 -3.88 -14.20
CA ASN A 126 -7.14 -3.75 -13.61
C ASN A 126 -6.34 -2.57 -14.20
N ASP A 127 -6.97 -1.65 -14.94
CA ASP A 127 -6.30 -0.48 -15.51
C ASP A 127 -6.08 0.61 -14.44
N TRP A 128 -5.28 0.29 -13.42
CA TRP A 128 -4.93 1.24 -12.35
C TRP A 128 -4.31 2.53 -12.90
N LYS A 129 -3.48 2.42 -13.93
CA LYS A 129 -2.65 3.53 -14.40
C LYS A 129 -3.44 4.54 -15.22
N HIS A 130 -4.35 4.10 -16.10
CA HIS A 130 -5.03 4.99 -17.05
C HIS A 130 -6.53 5.18 -16.77
N SER A 131 -7.14 4.40 -15.88
CA SER A 131 -8.55 4.54 -15.50
C SER A 131 -8.77 4.98 -14.04
N GLY A 132 -10.02 5.30 -13.70
CA GLY A 132 -10.43 5.76 -12.37
C GLY A 132 -10.27 7.27 -12.15
N HIS A 133 -10.63 7.70 -10.94
CA HIS A 133 -10.60 9.07 -10.47
C HIS A 133 -9.77 9.15 -9.19
N LEU A 134 -8.93 10.18 -9.06
CA LEU A 134 -8.04 10.37 -7.92
C LEU A 134 -8.76 11.22 -6.86
N LEU A 135 -8.86 10.71 -5.63
CA LEU A 135 -9.43 11.45 -4.49
C LEU A 135 -8.33 12.05 -3.59
N ALA A 136 -7.19 11.37 -3.51
CA ALA A 136 -5.99 11.86 -2.81
C ALA A 136 -4.75 11.50 -3.64
N GLU A 137 -3.90 12.50 -3.90
CA GLU A 137 -2.63 12.33 -4.59
C GLU A 137 -1.65 11.44 -3.80
N TYR A 138 -0.62 10.92 -4.47
CA TYR A 138 0.34 10.04 -3.83
C TYR A 138 1.30 10.83 -2.92
N VAL A 139 1.28 10.51 -1.63
CA VAL A 139 2.22 11.01 -0.63
C VAL A 139 3.16 9.89 -0.22
N GLY A 140 4.45 10.04 -0.51
CA GLY A 140 5.48 9.04 -0.18
C GLY A 140 5.53 8.64 1.30
N SER A 141 5.84 7.38 1.58
CA SER A 141 5.94 6.84 2.94
C SER A 141 7.15 7.40 3.69
N ARG A 142 6.93 8.25 4.71
CA ARG A 142 7.98 8.87 5.52
C ARG A 142 7.76 8.60 7.01
N PRO A 143 8.11 7.40 7.51
CA PRO A 143 7.85 7.02 8.89
C PRO A 143 8.71 7.83 9.87
N PHE A 144 8.09 8.43 10.87
CA PHE A 144 8.75 9.00 12.04
C PHE A 144 8.81 7.93 13.15
N PRO A 145 10.00 7.37 13.49
CA PRO A 145 10.11 6.19 14.36
C PRO A 145 9.53 6.37 15.76
N GLU A 146 9.41 7.61 16.23
CA GLU A 146 8.93 8.00 17.55
C GLU A 146 7.40 8.18 17.65
N PHE A 147 6.66 8.18 16.53
CA PHE A 147 5.23 8.55 16.50
C PHE A 147 4.24 7.44 16.11
N GLY A 148 4.73 6.30 15.60
CA GLY A 148 4.04 5.02 15.75
C GLY A 148 2.80 4.75 14.90
N ALA A 149 3.02 4.21 13.70
CA ALA A 149 2.33 3.00 13.25
C ALA A 149 3.35 2.10 12.53
N PRO A 150 3.33 0.76 12.70
CA PRO A 150 4.39 -0.11 12.19
C PRO A 150 4.16 -0.58 10.74
N TYR A 151 3.16 -0.04 10.04
CA TYR A 151 2.76 -0.47 8.71
C TYR A 151 2.42 0.69 7.79
N TYR A 152 2.69 0.49 6.50
CA TYR A 152 1.97 1.10 5.40
C TYR A 152 1.23 -0.04 4.69
N VAL A 153 -0.03 0.16 4.31
CA VAL A 153 -0.89 -0.88 3.74
C VAL A 153 -1.55 -0.39 2.46
N TYR A 154 -1.69 -1.29 1.49
CA TYR A 154 -2.55 -1.11 0.33
C TYR A 154 -3.80 -1.98 0.49
N LEU A 155 -4.97 -1.39 0.27
CA LEU A 155 -6.26 -2.08 0.31
C LEU A 155 -6.99 -1.85 -1.02
N LEU A 156 -7.40 -2.93 -1.67
CA LEU A 156 -8.18 -2.90 -2.91
C LEU A 156 -9.59 -3.47 -2.65
N TYR A 157 -10.61 -2.71 -3.00
CA TYR A 157 -12.01 -3.10 -2.88
C TYR A 157 -12.69 -3.12 -4.25
N LYS A 158 -13.40 -4.20 -4.56
CA LYS A 158 -14.34 -4.23 -5.69
C LYS A 158 -15.57 -3.40 -5.31
N GLN A 159 -15.91 -2.42 -6.14
CA GLN A 159 -17.11 -1.62 -5.96
C GLN A 159 -18.36 -2.37 -6.47
N PRO A 160 -19.54 -2.19 -5.83
CA PRO A 160 -20.79 -2.79 -6.31
C PRO A 160 -21.31 -2.13 -7.61
N LYS A 161 -20.85 -0.91 -7.91
CA LYS A 161 -21.17 -0.12 -9.11
C LYS A 161 -20.17 1.03 -9.27
N LEU A 162 -20.24 1.75 -10.39
CA LEU A 162 -19.61 3.07 -10.51
C LEU A 162 -20.16 4.01 -9.42
N ILE A 163 -19.28 4.74 -8.74
CA ILE A 163 -19.65 5.68 -7.66
C ILE A 163 -19.53 7.11 -8.20
N ASP A 164 -20.58 7.90 -7.96
CA ASP A 164 -20.63 9.33 -8.28
C ASP A 164 -20.12 10.12 -7.06
N PHE A 165 -18.85 10.53 -7.10
CA PHE A 165 -18.23 11.33 -6.04
C PHE A 165 -18.55 12.81 -6.26
N LYS A 166 -19.09 13.46 -5.21
CA LYS A 166 -19.53 14.86 -5.23
C LYS A 166 -18.77 15.76 -4.26
N GLU A 167 -17.77 15.19 -3.59
CA GLU A 167 -16.90 15.91 -2.68
C GLU A 167 -16.01 16.85 -3.51
N THR A 168 -16.05 18.13 -3.18
CA THR A 168 -15.08 19.10 -3.70
C THR A 168 -13.75 18.84 -3.03
N HIS A 169 -12.67 18.90 -3.80
CA HIS A 169 -11.34 18.98 -3.23
C HIS A 169 -11.19 20.41 -2.71
N ASP A 170 -11.59 20.63 -1.46
CA ASP A 170 -11.43 21.90 -0.77
C ASP A 170 -9.93 22.08 -0.54
N VAL A 171 -9.30 22.79 -1.48
CA VAL A 171 -7.89 23.20 -1.37
C VAL A 171 -7.85 24.33 -0.34
N ASP A 172 -7.54 24.00 0.91
CA ASP A 172 -7.16 24.99 1.91
C ASP A 172 -5.80 25.60 1.49
N ASP A 173 -5.85 26.78 0.86
CA ASP A 173 -4.73 27.62 0.40
C ASP A 173 -3.80 28.12 1.55
#